data_AF-A0A402B8S6-F1
#
_entry.id   AF-A0A402B8S6-F1
#
_cell.length_a   1.000
_cell.length_b   1.000
_cell.length_c   1.000
_cell.angle_alpha   90.00
_cell.angle_beta   90.00
_cell.angle_gamma   90.00
#
_symmetry.space_group_name_H-M   'P 1'
#
loop_
_entity.id
_entity.type
_entity.pdbx_description
1 polymer ?
#
loop_
_entity_poly.entity_id
_entity_poly.type
_entity_poly.pdbx_seq_one_letter_code
_entity_poly.pdbx_strand_id
1 'polypeptide(L)' 'MAASYDYDPFGNIAGSVIQPGVTNPWQYAGGYCDSTTDLITFGIRSFDVRFNRWTQVHIRRRHPARDA' A
#
# COMPACT_ATOMS: atom_id res chain seq x y z
N MET A 1 -8.77 24.70 -3.01
CA MET A 1 -9.08 23.66 -2.00
C MET A 1 -7.90 22.70 -1.96
N ALA A 2 -7.54 22.19 -0.78
CA ALA A 2 -6.54 21.13 -0.65
C ALA A 2 -7.18 19.76 -0.94
N ALA A 3 -6.39 18.78 -1.37
CA ALA A 3 -6.88 17.42 -1.57
C ALA A 3 -7.17 16.70 -0.23
N SER A 4 -8.16 15.81 -0.21
CA SER A 4 -8.48 14.96 0.94
C SER A 4 -8.86 13.55 0.46
N TYR A 5 -8.57 12.56 1.31
CA TYR A 5 -8.87 11.15 1.03
C TYR A 5 -9.36 10.48 2.32
N ASP A 6 -10.51 9.84 2.23
CA ASP A 6 -11.07 8.99 3.28
C ASP A 6 -10.84 7.54 2.89
N TYR A 7 -10.37 6.74 3.85
CA TYR A 7 -10.07 5.32 3.63
C TYR A 7 -10.96 4.43 4.48
N ASP A 8 -11.35 3.29 3.94
CA ASP A 8 -11.89 2.20 4.74
C ASP A 8 -10.78 1.53 5.60
N PRO A 9 -11.11 0.63 6.54
CA PRO A 9 -10.12 -0.04 7.38
C PRO A 9 -9.07 -0.89 6.65
N PHE A 10 -9.25 -1.14 5.35
CA PHE A 10 -8.36 -1.94 4.52
C PHE A 10 -7.71 -1.11 3.40
N GLY A 11 -7.85 0.20 3.42
CA GLY A 11 -7.15 1.12 2.53
C GLY A 11 -7.81 1.38 1.18
N ASN A 12 -9.05 0.95 0.95
CA ASN A 12 -9.81 1.42 -0.21
C ASN A 12 -10.24 2.88 0.02
N ILE A 13 -10.30 3.66 -1.07
CA ILE A 13 -10.79 5.04 -1.02
C ILE A 13 -12.32 5.01 -0.83
N ALA A 14 -12.79 5.44 0.33
CA ALA A 14 -14.21 5.60 0.65
C ALA A 14 -14.77 6.96 0.20
N GLY A 15 -13.89 7.95 0.01
CA GLY A 15 -14.22 9.29 -0.48
C GLY A 15 -12.96 10.09 -0.79
N SER A 16 -13.04 11.06 -1.69
CA SER A 16 -11.93 11.98 -1.94
C SER A 16 -12.36 13.33 -2.49
N VAL A 17 -11.56 14.36 -2.20
CA VAL A 17 -11.55 15.65 -2.89
C VAL A 17 -10.21 15.74 -3.61
N ILE A 18 -10.23 15.81 -4.94
CA ILE A 18 -9.01 15.83 -5.75
C ILE A 18 -8.67 17.27 -6.14
N GLN A 19 -7.39 17.63 -5.98
CA GLN A 19 -6.86 18.88 -6.52
C GLN A 19 -6.31 18.63 -7.94
N PRO A 20 -6.84 19.31 -8.98
CA PRO A 20 -6.34 19.15 -10.35
C PRO A 20 -4.84 19.47 -10.44
N GLY A 21 -4.11 18.65 -11.20
CA GLY A 21 -2.67 18.82 -11.41
C GLY A 21 -1.78 18.39 -10.24
N VAL A 22 -2.35 17.87 -9.13
CA VAL A 22 -1.60 17.33 -8.00
C VAL A 22 -1.87 15.84 -7.88
N THR A 23 -0.82 15.03 -7.99
CA THR A 23 -0.87 13.60 -7.72
C THR A 23 -0.32 13.34 -6.32
N ASN A 24 -1.13 12.72 -5.46
CA ASN A 24 -0.68 12.26 -4.15
C ASN A 24 -0.33 10.76 -4.19
N PRO A 25 0.96 10.38 -4.25
CA PRO A 25 1.37 8.99 -4.22
C PRO A 25 1.33 8.38 -2.80
N TRP A 26 1.24 9.20 -1.75
CA TRP A 26 1.26 8.73 -0.36
C TRP A 26 -0.17 8.60 0.14
N GLN A 27 -0.66 7.37 0.24
CA GLN A 27 -2.06 7.08 0.52
C GLN A 27 -2.22 6.38 1.87
N TYR A 28 -3.08 5.35 1.92
CA TYR A 28 -3.46 4.65 3.14
C TYR A 28 -2.24 4.30 4.01
N ALA A 29 -2.33 4.64 5.30
CA ALA A 29 -1.29 4.44 6.30
C ALA A 29 0.11 4.97 5.89
N GLY A 30 0.18 5.95 4.98
CA GLY A 30 1.42 6.55 4.47
C GLY A 30 2.18 5.69 3.45
N GLY A 31 1.56 4.63 2.93
CA GLY A 31 2.18 3.78 1.91
C GLY A 31 2.20 4.43 0.52
N TYR A 32 3.16 4.01 -0.30
CA TYR A 32 3.25 4.46 -1.70
C TYR A 32 2.23 3.71 -2.56
N CYS A 33 1.26 4.40 -3.13
CA CYS A 33 0.26 3.85 -4.02
C CYS A 33 0.72 3.97 -5.48
N ASP A 34 0.83 2.83 -6.17
CA ASP A 34 0.98 2.80 -7.62
C ASP A 34 -0.41 2.77 -8.26
N SER A 35 -0.81 3.91 -8.86
CA SER A 35 -2.12 4.06 -9.52
C SER A 35 -2.34 3.15 -10.72
N THR A 36 -1.30 2.47 -11.20
CA THR A 36 -1.40 1.51 -12.31
C THR A 36 -1.86 0.15 -11.81
N THR A 37 -1.43 -0.25 -10.60
CA THR A 37 -1.65 -1.58 -10.04
C THR A 37 -2.60 -1.58 -8.84
N ASP A 38 -2.89 -0.42 -8.27
CA ASP A 38 -3.59 -0.21 -6.99
C ASP A 38 -2.93 -0.93 -5.80
N LEU A 39 -1.63 -1.20 -5.91
CA LEU A 39 -0.85 -1.74 -4.82
C LEU A 39 -0.28 -0.63 -3.94
N ILE A 40 -0.42 -0.79 -2.63
CA ILE A 40 0.17 0.11 -1.64
C ILE A 40 1.44 -0.53 -1.09
N THR A 41 2.59 0.07 -1.35
CA THR A 41 3.89 -0.46 -0.94
C THR A 41 4.33 0.14 0.39
N PHE A 42 4.65 -0.76 1.33
CA PHE A 42 5.18 -0.46 2.65
C PHE A 42 6.57 -1.09 2.79
N GLY A 43 7.61 -0.27 2.59
CA GLY A 43 9.00 -0.73 2.61
C GLY A 43 9.25 -1.79 1.53
N ILE A 44 9.37 -3.05 1.94
CA ILE A 44 9.73 -4.19 1.06
C ILE A 44 8.55 -5.08 0.65
N ARG A 45 7.32 -4.72 1.03
CA ARG A 45 6.12 -5.49 0.70
C ARG A 45 5.05 -4.61 0.09
N SER A 46 4.26 -5.18 -0.79
CA SER A 46 3.13 -4.51 -1.43
C SER A 46 1.84 -5.15 -0.95
N PHE A 47 0.88 -4.30 -0.58
CA PHE A 47 -0.43 -4.67 -0.11
C PHE A 47 -1.47 -4.43 -1.22
N ASP A 48 -2.28 -5.43 -1.49
CA ASP A 48 -3.37 -5.38 -2.46
C ASP A 48 -4.66 -5.08 -1.70
N VAL A 49 -5.17 -3.85 -1.86
CA VAL A 49 -6.37 -3.36 -1.19
C VAL A 49 -7.64 -4.05 -1.67
N ARG A 50 -7.65 -4.54 -2.93
CA ARG A 50 -8.82 -5.20 -3.53
C ARG A 50 -9.04 -6.58 -2.93
N PHE A 51 -7.95 -7.30 -2.65
CA PHE A 51 -7.99 -8.61 -2.02
C PHE A 51 -7.67 -8.61 -0.52
N ASN A 52 -7.41 -7.42 0.05
CA ASN A 52 -7.09 -7.23 1.46
C ASN A 52 -5.94 -8.15 1.93
N ARG A 53 -4.86 -8.21 1.15
CA ARG A 53 -3.73 -9.10 1.46
C ARG A 53 -2.42 -8.56 0.92
N TRP A 54 -1.33 -8.95 1.59
CA TRP A 54 0.00 -8.78 1.03
C TRP A 54 0.20 -9.64 -0.22
N THR A 55 0.85 -9.10 -1.24
CA THR A 55 1.14 -9.83 -2.48
C THR A 55 2.27 -10.85 -2.30
N GLN A 56 3.25 -10.54 -1.46
CA GLN A 56 4.28 -11.50 -1.05
C GLN A 56 3.81 -12.31 0.16
N VAL A 57 4.15 -13.60 0.20
CA VAL A 57 4.07 -14.41 1.43
C VAL A 57 4.95 -13.81 2.53
N HIS A 58 4.68 -14.17 3.79
CA HIS A 58 5.50 -13.72 4.92
C HIS A 58 6.98 -13.99 4.66
N ILE A 59 7.82 -12.96 4.86
CA ILE A 59 9.26 -13.05 4.62
C ILE A 59 9.85 -13.99 5.67
N ARG A 60 10.14 -15.22 5.25
CA ARG A 60 10.95 -16.12 6.07
C ARG A 60 12.38 -15.61 6.02
N ARG A 61 12.92 -15.18 7.17
CA ARG A 61 14.39 -15.16 7.32
C ARG A 61 14.84 -16.59 7.08
N ARG A 62 15.63 -16.85 6.03
CA ARG A 62 16.34 -18.12 5.94
C ARG A 62 17.26 -18.18 7.14
N HIS A 63 16.96 -19.06 8.10
CA HIS A 63 17.94 -19.43 9.09
C HIS A 63 19.01 -20.24 8.34
N PRO A 64 20.30 -19.85 8.36
CA PRO A 64 21.33 -20.71 7.79
C PRO A 64 21.29 -22.05 8.53
N ALA A 65 21.24 -23.14 7.78
CA ALA A 65 21.38 -24.48 8.33
C ALA A 65 22.72 -24.54 9.07
N ARG A 66 22.69 -24.97 10.33
CA ARG A 66 23.91 -25.29 11.08
C ARG A 66 24.36 -26.68 10.63
N ASP A 67 25.09 -26.75 9.53
CA ASP A 67 25.84 -27.95 9.17
C ASP A 67 27.30 -27.70 9.60
N ALA A 68 27.64 -28.21 10.78
CA ALA A 68 29.00 -28.35 11.32
C ALA A 68 29.06 -29.63 12.15
#